data_AF-A0A7S4PDH4-F1
#
_entry.id   AF-A0A7S4PDH4-F1
#
_cell.length_a   1.000
_cell.length_b   1.000
_cell.length_c   1.000
_cell.angle_alpha   90.00
_cell.angle_beta   90.00
_cell.angle_gamma   90.00
#
_symmetry.space_group_name_H-M   'P 1'
#
loop_
_entity.id
_entity.type
_entity.pdbx_description
1 polymer ?
#
loop_
_entity_poly.entity_id
_entity_poly.type
_entity_poly.pdbx_seq_one_letter_code
_entity_poly.pdbx_strand_id
1 'polypeptide(L)'
;MNRNKRCIIAYNLQTVEYDFSNPSLFSSTPSPSLQSHIAAICAKFEIAEDDLFALQVTKTQDLVTYLDAADLAPQILAAILAANKKITLVKKPEFMAEELLTSLKQRSGDKAKVLLDIKKVHIKNLMLCQQFLDFDGFRTILDHCHHSQSGLSHGLAAIEHFLIYFPDHPLCSITEGDVKFLVSLIDNSNLEIVKSALQVLIQSCYSTPQTLLLIQSGIITHAEIKEREPYSNFLHHLESQDEDICLLTLRMLNIILANADQQSRTRTFLHLHKLGANYALRKLALSHPQVLPELHLTQRLKLKVYEDESKVSYDKTNEEHEKCLMLLWSLVFPNVKLETRVSEQWKLLGFQGTDPATDFRGMGICGLNNLLYFAQHHTELLRKYCIEQQGRGSDLYPVSTAAINISQLMFQIFEIGKVPKKDGPGMGGGSGSSSGSGSSG
;
A
#
# COMPACT_ATOMS: atom_id res chain seq x y z
N MET A 1 34.25 43.00 -17.86
CA MET A 1 33.70 41.72 -18.36
C MET A 1 33.11 40.95 -17.19
N ASN A 2 31.78 41.00 -17.04
CA ASN A 2 31.03 40.54 -15.88
C ASN A 2 30.92 39.00 -15.85
N ARG A 3 31.41 38.36 -14.78
CA ARG A 3 31.46 36.90 -14.57
C ARG A 3 30.17 36.28 -13.97
N ASN A 4 29.06 36.99 -13.87
CA ASN A 4 27.85 36.52 -13.15
C ASN A 4 26.65 36.14 -14.03
N LYS A 5 26.83 35.82 -15.32
CA LYS A 5 25.75 35.28 -16.16
C LYS A 5 25.77 33.75 -16.16
N ARG A 6 25.10 33.11 -15.20
CA ARG A 6 24.59 31.74 -15.38
C ARG A 6 23.07 31.79 -15.45
N CYS A 7 22.57 32.11 -16.63
CA CYS A 7 21.18 31.87 -16.99
C CYS A 7 21.06 30.38 -17.34
N ILE A 8 20.52 29.56 -16.43
CA ILE A 8 20.22 28.16 -16.77
C ILE A 8 18.87 28.20 -17.48
N ILE A 9 18.91 28.29 -18.81
CA ILE A 9 17.72 28.19 -19.66
C ILE A 9 17.42 26.69 -19.81
N ALA A 10 16.64 26.14 -18.88
CA ALA A 10 15.94 24.88 -19.11
C ALA A 10 14.55 25.25 -19.67
N TYR A 11 14.23 24.76 -20.87
CA TYR A 11 12.97 25.04 -21.57
C TYR A 11 11.75 24.99 -20.63
N ASN A 12 10.97 26.08 -20.63
CA ASN A 12 9.64 26.31 -20.01
C ASN A 12 9.50 26.37 -18.49
N LEU A 13 10.59 26.44 -17.73
CA LEU A 13 10.57 26.88 -16.34
C LEU A 13 11.61 27.99 -16.19
N GLN A 14 11.23 29.24 -16.47
CA GLN A 14 12.13 30.37 -16.31
C GLN A 14 12.51 30.52 -14.83
N THR A 15 13.61 29.90 -14.43
CA THR A 15 14.23 30.09 -13.11
C THR A 15 15.49 30.89 -13.29
N VAL A 16 15.50 32.13 -12.79
CA VAL A 16 16.71 32.96 -12.75
C VAL A 16 17.27 32.91 -11.33
N GLU A 17 18.42 32.26 -11.15
CA GLU A 17 19.15 32.34 -9.87
C GLU A 17 19.75 33.74 -9.74
N TYR A 18 19.38 34.46 -8.68
CA TYR A 18 19.96 35.77 -8.37
C TYR A 18 20.76 35.73 -7.06
N ASP A 19 22.01 36.17 -7.14
CA ASP A 19 22.87 36.28 -5.98
C ASP A 19 22.72 37.68 -5.36
N PHE A 20 22.02 37.74 -4.23
CA PHE A 20 21.75 38.97 -3.48
C PHE A 20 23.00 39.54 -2.78
N SER A 21 24.15 38.85 -2.83
CA SER A 21 25.40 39.32 -2.22
C SER A 21 25.99 40.59 -2.83
N ASN A 22 25.41 41.14 -3.91
CA ASN A 22 25.88 42.38 -4.55
C ASN A 22 24.93 43.56 -4.28
N PRO A 23 25.22 44.43 -3.28
CA PRO A 23 24.31 45.47 -2.78
C PRO A 23 24.11 46.67 -3.73
N SER A 24 24.75 46.70 -4.89
CA SER A 24 24.78 47.86 -5.81
C SER A 24 23.49 48.11 -6.61
N LEU A 25 22.35 47.55 -6.22
CA LEU A 25 21.05 47.73 -6.89
C LEU A 25 19.96 48.31 -5.98
N PHE A 26 20.20 48.39 -4.67
CA PHE A 26 19.27 49.01 -3.73
C PHE A 26 19.63 50.48 -3.47
N SER A 27 20.18 51.17 -4.47
CA SER A 27 20.50 52.59 -4.32
C SER A 27 19.24 53.45 -4.42
N SER A 28 18.83 53.92 -3.25
CA SER A 28 18.20 55.24 -3.01
C SER A 28 16.88 55.55 -3.74
N THR A 29 15.77 54.99 -3.28
CA THR A 29 14.45 55.67 -3.21
C THR A 29 13.56 54.96 -2.17
N PRO A 30 12.64 55.68 -1.48
CA PRO A 30 11.93 55.14 -0.33
C PRO A 30 10.84 54.14 -0.75
N SER A 31 10.85 52.98 -0.08
CA SER A 31 9.80 51.94 0.00
C SER A 31 9.09 51.54 -1.31
N PRO A 32 9.71 50.73 -2.18
CA PRO A 32 8.99 49.99 -3.20
C PRO A 32 8.38 48.73 -2.58
N SER A 33 7.16 48.38 -2.97
CA SER A 33 6.56 47.08 -2.63
C SER A 33 7.44 45.94 -3.17
N LEU A 34 7.19 44.70 -2.72
CA LEU A 34 7.84 43.50 -3.28
C LEU A 34 7.68 43.43 -4.81
N GLN A 35 6.51 43.83 -5.32
CA GLN A 35 6.22 43.85 -6.74
C GLN A 35 7.14 44.80 -7.51
N SER A 36 7.43 45.99 -6.97
CA SER A 36 8.37 46.93 -7.60
C SER A 36 9.81 46.38 -7.69
N HIS A 37 10.21 45.53 -6.74
CA HIS A 37 11.51 44.84 -6.81
C HIS A 37 11.51 43.72 -7.87
N ILE A 38 10.41 42.96 -7.97
CA ILE A 38 10.23 41.94 -9.02
C ILE A 38 10.27 42.61 -10.40
N ALA A 39 9.55 43.72 -10.59
CA ALA A 39 9.55 44.52 -11.81
C ALA A 39 10.96 44.95 -12.23
N ALA A 40 11.77 45.45 -11.29
CA ALA A 40 13.15 45.85 -11.55
C ALA A 40 14.06 44.68 -11.97
N ILE A 41 13.85 43.49 -11.38
CA ILE A 41 14.56 42.28 -11.76
C ILE A 41 14.12 41.82 -13.16
N CYS A 42 12.82 41.73 -13.43
CA CYS A 42 12.28 41.35 -14.74
C CYS A 42 12.78 42.28 -15.85
N ALA A 43 12.74 43.60 -15.64
CA ALA A 43 13.26 44.60 -16.58
C ALA A 43 14.76 44.41 -16.87
N LYS A 44 15.55 44.07 -15.85
CA LYS A 44 17.00 43.82 -16.00
C LYS A 44 17.31 42.56 -16.81
N PHE A 45 16.41 41.57 -16.78
CA PHE A 45 16.58 40.30 -17.49
C PHE A 45 15.75 40.21 -18.78
N GLU A 46 15.15 41.32 -19.24
CA GLU A 46 14.32 41.37 -20.44
C GLU A 46 13.13 40.38 -20.38
N ILE A 47 12.61 40.12 -19.17
CA ILE A 47 11.44 39.27 -18.94
C ILE A 47 10.19 40.13 -19.06
N ALA A 48 9.28 39.77 -19.97
CA ALA A 48 7.96 40.39 -20.12
C ALA A 48 6.99 39.90 -19.04
N GLU A 49 5.99 40.74 -18.69
CA GLU A 49 4.92 40.42 -17.73
C GLU A 49 5.45 40.03 -16.32
N ASP A 50 5.97 41.02 -15.61
CA ASP A 50 6.49 40.90 -14.24
C ASP A 50 5.47 40.40 -13.21
N ASP A 51 4.18 40.61 -13.47
CA ASP A 51 3.08 40.08 -12.65
C ASP A 51 3.00 38.55 -12.61
N LEU A 52 3.62 37.84 -13.56
CA LEU A 52 3.63 36.37 -13.61
C LEU A 52 4.66 35.72 -12.69
N PHE A 53 5.59 36.50 -12.12
CA PHE A 53 6.74 35.98 -11.40
C PHE A 53 6.68 36.29 -9.90
N ALA A 54 7.37 35.47 -9.12
CA ALA A 54 7.54 35.61 -7.69
C ALA A 54 8.97 35.23 -7.28
N LEU A 55 9.39 35.69 -6.10
CA LEU A 55 10.66 35.29 -5.51
C LEU A 55 10.47 34.02 -4.68
N GLN A 56 11.39 33.08 -4.83
CA GLN A 56 11.42 31.81 -4.11
C GLN A 56 12.77 31.60 -3.46
N VAL A 57 12.78 31.12 -2.21
CA VAL A 57 14.03 30.76 -1.52
C VAL A 57 14.55 29.43 -2.10
N THR A 58 15.76 29.41 -2.68
CA THR A 58 16.27 28.24 -3.42
C THR A 58 16.38 26.98 -2.55
N LYS A 59 16.66 27.13 -1.25
CA LYS A 59 16.85 25.99 -0.34
C LYS A 59 15.53 25.41 0.20
N THR A 60 14.54 26.26 0.52
CA THR A 60 13.28 25.83 1.13
C THR A 60 12.12 25.75 0.15
N GLN A 61 12.27 26.33 -1.04
CA GLN A 61 11.22 26.45 -2.07
C GLN A 61 9.99 27.26 -1.64
N ASP A 62 10.05 27.96 -0.51
CA ASP A 62 8.98 28.84 -0.07
C ASP A 62 8.90 30.08 -0.97
N LEU A 63 7.68 30.43 -1.36
CA LEU A 63 7.40 31.72 -2.00
C LEU A 63 7.45 32.84 -0.98
N VAL A 64 8.01 33.97 -1.39
CA VAL A 64 8.00 35.19 -0.59
C VAL A 64 6.61 35.85 -0.79
N THR A 65 5.63 35.47 0.04
CA THR A 65 4.22 35.87 -0.12
C THR A 65 3.78 37.07 0.72
N TYR A 66 4.39 37.31 1.88
CA TYR A 66 4.05 38.43 2.75
C TYR A 66 5.30 39.25 3.06
N LEU A 67 5.50 40.30 2.28
CA LEU A 67 6.11 41.52 2.76
C LEU A 67 4.95 42.51 2.89
N ASP A 68 4.30 42.54 4.05
CA ASP A 68 3.38 43.62 4.35
C ASP A 68 4.12 44.94 4.12
N ALA A 69 3.49 45.82 3.34
CA ALA A 69 4.09 47.04 2.78
C ALA A 69 4.56 48.08 3.84
N ALA A 70 4.49 47.74 5.13
CA ALA A 70 4.98 48.55 6.24
C ALA A 70 6.37 48.12 6.76
N ASP A 71 6.80 46.87 6.54
CA ASP A 71 7.98 46.28 7.22
C ASP A 71 9.08 45.79 6.26
N LEU A 72 9.31 46.49 5.14
CA LEU A 72 10.57 46.35 4.41
C LEU A 72 11.72 47.04 5.17
N ALA A 73 11.88 46.70 6.45
CA ALA A 73 13.02 47.12 7.22
C ALA A 73 14.27 46.44 6.64
N PRO A 74 15.44 47.13 6.61
CA PRO A 74 16.74 46.57 6.25
C PRO A 74 17.09 45.23 6.95
N GLN A 75 16.37 44.90 8.03
CA GLN A 75 16.51 43.71 8.86
C GLN A 75 16.06 42.40 8.17
N ILE A 76 15.05 42.41 7.30
CA ILE A 76 14.62 41.18 6.57
C ILE A 76 15.57 40.88 5.42
N LEU A 77 16.00 41.92 4.69
CA LEU A 77 17.07 41.80 3.69
C LEU A 77 18.36 41.34 4.39
N ALA A 78 18.68 41.88 5.57
CA ALA A 78 19.79 41.40 6.39
C ALA A 78 19.59 39.96 6.89
N ALA A 79 18.38 39.48 7.16
CA ALA A 79 18.13 38.09 7.55
C ALA A 79 18.29 37.11 6.38
N ILE A 80 17.85 37.50 5.17
CA ILE A 80 18.08 36.75 3.92
C ILE A 80 19.58 36.68 3.60
N LEU A 81 20.29 37.81 3.73
CA LEU A 81 21.74 37.94 3.51
C LEU A 81 22.54 37.19 4.60
N ALA A 82 22.17 37.31 5.87
CA ALA A 82 22.82 36.65 7.01
C ALA A 82 22.65 35.12 6.97
N ALA A 83 21.54 34.62 6.41
CA ALA A 83 21.31 33.20 6.24
C ALA A 83 22.00 32.59 4.99
N ASN A 84 22.72 33.41 4.21
CA ASN A 84 23.37 33.02 2.94
C ASN A 84 22.39 32.28 1.99
N LYS A 85 21.12 32.66 2.02
CA LYS A 85 20.05 32.00 1.26
C LYS A 85 20.02 32.57 -0.16
N LYS A 86 20.28 31.71 -1.16
CA LYS A 86 20.02 32.05 -2.57
C LYS A 86 18.51 32.22 -2.79
N ILE A 87 18.15 33.19 -3.61
CA ILE A 87 16.77 33.45 -4.03
C ILE A 87 16.71 33.35 -5.55
N THR A 88 15.66 32.73 -6.04
CA THR A 88 15.37 32.51 -7.45
C THR A 88 14.11 33.24 -7.84
N LEU A 89 14.14 33.92 -8.98
CA LEU A 89 12.93 34.38 -9.65
C LEU A 89 12.28 33.16 -10.32
N VAL A 90 11.04 32.87 -9.96
CA VAL A 90 10.27 31.74 -10.50
C VAL A 90 8.89 32.21 -10.95
N LYS A 91 8.31 31.55 -11.95
CA LYS A 91 6.91 31.80 -12.33
C LYS A 91 5.99 31.41 -11.18
N LYS A 92 4.95 32.21 -10.91
CA LYS A 92 3.98 31.90 -9.85
C LYS A 92 3.33 30.53 -10.10
N PRO A 93 3.07 29.73 -9.05
CA PRO A 93 2.54 28.38 -9.21
C PRO A 93 1.21 28.31 -9.97
N GLU A 94 0.33 29.28 -9.80
CA GLU A 94 -0.97 29.37 -10.49
C GLU A 94 -0.80 29.39 -12.02
N PHE A 95 0.01 30.32 -12.54
CA PHE A 95 0.27 30.43 -13.98
C PHE A 95 1.10 29.28 -14.53
N MET A 96 1.98 28.70 -13.70
CA MET A 96 2.78 27.54 -14.10
C MET A 96 1.92 26.28 -14.23
N ALA A 97 0.98 26.06 -13.29
CA ALA A 97 0.03 24.96 -13.36
C ALA A 97 -0.89 25.11 -14.58
N GLU A 98 -1.44 26.30 -14.79
CA GLU A 98 -2.31 26.61 -15.93
C GLU A 98 -1.60 26.40 -17.29
N GLU A 99 -0.36 26.87 -17.43
CA GLU A 99 0.42 26.69 -18.66
C GLU A 99 0.70 25.22 -18.96
N LEU A 100 1.10 24.43 -17.95
CA LEU A 100 1.39 23.01 -18.11
C LEU A 100 0.12 22.21 -18.43
N LEU A 101 -1.00 22.50 -17.78
CA LEU A 101 -2.28 21.85 -18.08
C LEU A 101 -2.82 22.23 -19.46
N THR A 102 -2.68 23.50 -19.85
CA THR A 102 -3.06 23.95 -21.19
C THR A 102 -2.19 23.27 -22.24
N SER A 103 -0.88 23.18 -22.00
CA SER A 103 0.07 22.47 -22.85
C SER A 103 -0.24 20.98 -22.94
N LEU A 104 -0.81 20.37 -21.89
CA LEU A 104 -1.27 18.97 -21.91
C LEU A 104 -2.57 18.81 -22.73
N LYS A 105 -3.51 19.76 -22.65
CA LYS A 105 -4.80 19.75 -23.38
C LYS A 105 -4.69 20.02 -24.88
N GLN A 106 -3.65 20.72 -25.34
CA GLN A 106 -3.45 21.03 -26.76
C GLN A 106 -3.33 19.75 -27.63
N ARG A 107 -3.69 19.80 -28.93
CA ARG A 107 -3.54 18.61 -29.80
C ARG A 107 -2.09 18.35 -30.25
N SER A 108 -1.28 19.40 -30.33
CA SER A 108 0.13 19.35 -30.73
C SER A 108 1.06 19.43 -29.51
N GLY A 109 2.29 18.93 -29.65
CA GLY A 109 3.35 19.05 -28.65
C GLY A 109 3.77 17.72 -28.03
N ASP A 110 4.97 17.70 -27.46
CA ASP A 110 5.55 16.52 -26.79
C ASP A 110 4.93 16.34 -25.40
N LYS A 111 3.84 15.58 -25.35
CA LYS A 111 3.10 15.28 -24.11
C LYS A 111 3.94 14.52 -23.10
N ALA A 112 4.83 13.65 -23.56
CA ALA A 112 5.72 12.91 -22.67
C ALA A 112 6.67 13.85 -21.93
N LYS A 113 7.19 14.88 -22.62
CA LYS A 113 7.99 15.93 -22.01
C LYS A 113 7.21 16.76 -21.01
N VAL A 114 5.98 17.19 -21.34
CA VAL A 114 5.13 17.94 -20.41
C VAL A 114 4.86 17.14 -19.13
N LEU A 115 4.50 15.85 -19.24
CA LEU A 115 4.27 14.98 -18.09
C LEU A 115 5.55 14.73 -17.28
N LEU A 116 6.71 14.63 -17.94
CA LEU A 116 8.00 14.53 -17.28
C LEU A 116 8.31 15.80 -16.47
N ASP A 117 8.02 16.98 -17.02
CA ASP A 117 8.22 18.25 -16.34
C ASP A 117 7.24 18.37 -15.17
N ILE A 118 5.96 17.99 -15.34
CA ILE A 118 4.98 17.89 -14.24
C ILE A 118 5.52 16.98 -13.13
N LYS A 119 5.98 15.76 -13.45
CA LYS A 119 6.57 14.83 -12.47
C LYS A 119 7.73 15.47 -11.70
N LYS A 120 8.65 16.16 -12.38
CA LYS A 120 9.83 16.78 -11.74
C LYS A 120 9.45 17.90 -10.77
N VAL A 121 8.42 18.68 -11.10
CA VAL A 121 8.03 19.84 -10.30
C VAL A 121 7.06 19.45 -9.18
N HIS A 122 6.10 18.56 -9.46
CA HIS A 122 5.18 18.03 -8.44
C HIS A 122 5.94 17.45 -7.25
N ILE A 123 6.93 16.59 -7.51
CA ILE A 123 7.74 15.93 -6.46
C ILE A 123 8.35 16.93 -5.46
N LYS A 124 8.56 18.19 -5.84
CA LYS A 124 9.30 19.17 -5.03
C LYS A 124 8.45 20.25 -4.39
N ASN A 125 7.28 20.58 -4.96
CA ASN A 125 6.55 21.79 -4.57
C ASN A 125 5.07 21.52 -4.27
N LEU A 126 4.73 21.39 -2.99
CA LEU A 126 3.36 21.15 -2.53
C LEU A 126 2.40 22.29 -2.88
N MET A 127 2.85 23.55 -2.85
CA MET A 127 2.04 24.71 -3.24
C MET A 127 1.61 24.61 -4.70
N LEU A 128 2.52 24.15 -5.56
CA LEU A 128 2.20 23.92 -6.96
C LEU A 128 1.20 22.76 -7.12
N CYS A 129 1.40 21.63 -6.43
CA CYS A 129 0.45 20.54 -6.50
C CYS A 129 -0.96 20.99 -6.09
N GLN A 130 -1.09 21.83 -5.06
CA GLN A 130 -2.38 22.42 -4.69
C GLN A 130 -2.98 23.24 -5.84
N GLN A 131 -2.19 24.10 -6.50
CA GLN A 131 -2.68 24.85 -7.66
C GLN A 131 -3.11 23.94 -8.81
N PHE A 132 -2.39 22.84 -9.08
CA PHE A 132 -2.86 21.86 -10.06
C PHE A 132 -4.20 21.24 -9.66
N LEU A 133 -4.46 20.96 -8.38
CA LEU A 133 -5.77 20.48 -7.93
C LEU A 133 -6.86 21.52 -8.18
N ASP A 134 -6.59 22.78 -7.86
CA ASP A 134 -7.54 23.88 -8.04
C ASP A 134 -7.93 24.06 -9.54
N PHE A 135 -7.04 23.69 -10.47
CA PHE A 135 -7.28 23.68 -11.92
C PHE A 135 -7.72 22.33 -12.52
N ASP A 136 -8.23 21.40 -11.70
CA ASP A 136 -8.67 20.06 -12.12
C ASP A 136 -7.57 19.23 -12.83
N GLY A 137 -6.33 19.44 -12.37
CA GLY A 137 -5.14 18.81 -12.93
C GLY A 137 -5.09 17.31 -12.70
N PHE A 138 -5.61 16.81 -11.57
CA PHE A 138 -5.71 15.38 -11.29
C PHE A 138 -6.51 14.65 -12.38
N ARG A 139 -7.74 15.11 -12.64
CA ARG A 139 -8.60 14.51 -13.66
C ARG A 139 -8.04 14.71 -15.06
N THR A 140 -7.52 15.90 -15.37
CA THR A 140 -6.91 16.19 -16.68
C THR A 140 -5.74 15.23 -16.99
N ILE A 141 -4.86 14.96 -16.02
CA ILE A 141 -3.73 14.05 -16.20
C ILE A 141 -4.21 12.60 -16.32
N LEU A 142 -5.16 12.18 -15.50
CA LEU A 142 -5.70 10.82 -15.52
C LEU A 142 -6.44 10.53 -16.84
N ASP A 143 -7.26 11.47 -17.32
CA ASP A 143 -7.93 11.39 -18.61
C ASP A 143 -6.92 11.33 -19.76
N HIS A 144 -5.82 12.09 -19.69
CA HIS A 144 -4.75 11.94 -20.69
C HIS A 144 -4.16 10.53 -20.69
N CYS A 145 -3.93 9.95 -19.50
CA CYS A 145 -3.40 8.59 -19.35
C CYS A 145 -4.32 7.54 -19.97
N HIS A 146 -5.65 7.70 -19.87
CA HIS A 146 -6.62 6.80 -20.51
C HIS A 146 -6.51 6.78 -22.05
N HIS A 147 -6.21 7.92 -22.66
CA HIS A 147 -6.25 8.07 -24.13
C HIS A 147 -4.88 7.95 -24.79
N SER A 148 -3.78 8.03 -24.03
CA SER A 148 -2.43 8.15 -24.57
C SER A 148 -1.42 7.31 -23.79
N GLN A 149 -0.61 6.53 -24.52
CA GLN A 149 0.54 5.81 -23.96
C GLN A 149 1.78 6.71 -23.84
N SER A 150 1.78 7.89 -24.47
CA SER A 150 2.93 8.79 -24.50
C SER A 150 3.17 9.43 -23.12
N GLY A 151 4.26 9.03 -22.45
CA GLY A 151 4.59 9.54 -21.11
C GLY A 151 3.71 8.98 -20.00
N LEU A 152 3.04 7.84 -20.24
CA LEU A 152 2.09 7.25 -19.30
C LEU A 152 2.67 7.02 -17.90
N SER A 153 3.89 6.48 -17.79
CA SER A 153 4.54 6.30 -16.48
C SER A 153 4.80 7.63 -15.75
N HIS A 154 5.08 8.71 -16.47
CA HIS A 154 5.23 10.04 -15.87
C HIS A 154 3.89 10.60 -15.38
N GLY A 155 2.82 10.42 -16.17
CA GLY A 155 1.47 10.80 -15.78
C GLY A 155 0.98 10.05 -14.55
N LEU A 156 1.13 8.72 -14.54
CA LEU A 156 0.77 7.90 -13.38
C LEU A 156 1.60 8.24 -12.13
N ALA A 157 2.90 8.53 -12.27
CA ALA A 157 3.71 9.00 -11.15
C ALA A 157 3.22 10.36 -10.60
N ALA A 158 2.70 11.26 -11.45
CA ALA A 158 2.08 12.49 -10.98
C ALA A 158 0.75 12.22 -10.24
N ILE A 159 -0.05 11.24 -10.70
CA ILE A 159 -1.27 10.80 -10.01
C ILE A 159 -0.96 10.18 -8.64
N GLU A 160 0.04 9.29 -8.57
CA GLU A 160 0.52 8.72 -7.30
C GLU A 160 0.86 9.83 -6.31
N HIS A 161 1.55 10.87 -6.78
CA HIS A 161 1.99 11.99 -5.97
C HIS A 161 0.82 12.80 -5.37
N PHE A 162 -0.25 13.01 -6.14
CA PHE A 162 -1.49 13.58 -5.62
C PHE A 162 -2.12 12.72 -4.53
N LEU A 163 -2.17 11.40 -4.73
CA LEU A 163 -2.76 10.48 -3.75
C LEU A 163 -1.94 10.41 -2.46
N ILE A 164 -0.61 10.58 -2.54
CA ILE A 164 0.26 10.63 -1.35
C ILE A 164 0.03 11.89 -0.53
N TYR A 165 -0.07 13.06 -1.16
CA TYR A 165 -0.17 14.33 -0.43
C TYR A 165 -1.59 14.77 -0.12
N PHE A 166 -2.57 14.30 -0.89
CA PHE A 166 -3.98 14.68 -0.77
C PHE A 166 -4.88 13.42 -0.77
N PRO A 167 -4.65 12.45 0.14
CA PRO A 167 -5.33 11.15 0.11
C PRO A 167 -6.85 11.25 0.25
N ASP A 168 -7.33 12.16 1.10
CA ASP A 168 -8.76 12.33 1.43
C ASP A 168 -9.42 13.48 0.63
N HIS A 169 -8.72 14.04 -0.36
CA HIS A 169 -9.23 15.18 -1.09
C HIS A 169 -10.29 14.75 -2.14
N PRO A 170 -11.46 15.39 -2.20
CA PRO A 170 -12.57 14.94 -3.05
C PRO A 170 -12.25 14.97 -4.55
N LEU A 171 -11.34 15.84 -4.99
CA LEU A 171 -10.86 15.90 -6.39
C LEU A 171 -9.90 14.75 -6.74
N CYS A 172 -9.34 14.05 -5.77
CA CYS A 172 -8.42 12.93 -5.96
C CYS A 172 -9.17 11.57 -5.93
N SER A 173 -10.35 11.51 -6.53
CA SER A 173 -11.17 10.30 -6.53
C SER A 173 -10.85 9.39 -7.72
N ILE A 174 -10.73 8.09 -7.44
CA ILE A 174 -10.53 7.04 -8.44
C ILE A 174 -11.88 6.36 -8.71
N THR A 175 -12.34 6.40 -9.96
CA THR A 175 -13.61 5.79 -10.38
C THR A 175 -13.43 4.32 -10.76
N GLU A 176 -14.54 3.58 -10.93
CA GLU A 176 -14.50 2.19 -11.42
C GLU A 176 -13.82 2.07 -12.80
N GLY A 177 -14.04 3.05 -13.69
CA GLY A 177 -13.40 3.08 -15.01
C GLY A 177 -11.87 3.26 -14.90
N ASP A 178 -11.43 4.12 -13.97
CA ASP A 178 -10.01 4.33 -13.69
C ASP A 178 -9.36 3.06 -13.14
N VAL A 179 -10.04 2.34 -12.25
CA VAL A 179 -9.57 1.03 -11.75
C VAL A 179 -9.41 0.02 -12.88
N LYS A 180 -10.43 -0.14 -13.75
CA LYS A 180 -10.35 -1.08 -14.89
C LYS A 180 -9.16 -0.77 -15.79
N PHE A 181 -8.94 0.51 -16.07
CA PHE A 181 -7.76 0.97 -16.80
C PHE A 181 -6.46 0.61 -16.09
N LEU A 182 -6.29 1.00 -14.82
CA LEU A 182 -5.08 0.74 -14.04
C LEU A 182 -4.77 -0.75 -13.90
N VAL A 183 -5.78 -1.59 -13.68
CA VAL A 183 -5.63 -3.05 -13.62
C VAL A 183 -5.20 -3.60 -14.98
N SER A 184 -5.71 -3.05 -16.09
CA SER A 184 -5.29 -3.47 -17.43
C SER A 184 -3.82 -3.17 -17.72
N LEU A 185 -3.27 -2.10 -17.13
CA LEU A 185 -1.86 -1.74 -17.25
C LEU A 185 -0.91 -2.71 -16.53
N ILE A 186 -1.42 -3.54 -15.63
CA ILE A 186 -0.61 -4.58 -14.98
C ILE A 186 -0.12 -5.60 -16.01
N ASP A 187 -0.82 -5.80 -17.13
CA ASP A 187 -0.37 -6.69 -18.21
C ASP A 187 0.58 -6.03 -19.21
N ASN A 188 1.02 -4.79 -18.96
CA ASN A 188 1.86 -4.06 -19.90
C ASN A 188 3.26 -4.68 -19.99
N SER A 189 3.82 -4.75 -21.19
CA SER A 189 5.19 -5.23 -21.43
C SER A 189 6.26 -4.31 -20.85
N ASN A 190 5.94 -3.03 -20.64
CA ASN A 190 6.84 -2.07 -20.02
C ASN A 190 6.67 -2.07 -18.49
N LEU A 191 7.66 -2.62 -17.78
CA LEU A 191 7.65 -2.72 -16.32
C LEU A 191 7.54 -1.36 -15.62
N GLU A 192 8.04 -0.26 -16.19
CA GLU A 192 7.89 1.06 -15.58
C GLU A 192 6.42 1.52 -15.55
N ILE A 193 5.63 1.15 -16.55
CA ILE A 193 4.18 1.41 -16.55
C ILE A 193 3.50 0.54 -15.49
N VAL A 194 3.90 -0.72 -15.37
CA VAL A 194 3.39 -1.64 -14.34
C VAL A 194 3.69 -1.12 -12.94
N LYS A 195 4.92 -0.65 -12.68
CA LYS A 195 5.31 -0.03 -11.40
C LYS A 195 4.42 1.16 -11.05
N SER A 196 4.28 2.12 -11.97
CA SER A 196 3.47 3.30 -11.73
C SER A 196 1.98 2.97 -11.56
N ALA A 197 1.45 1.99 -12.29
CA ALA A 197 0.07 1.53 -12.11
C ALA A 197 -0.14 0.87 -10.74
N LEU A 198 0.76 -0.02 -10.31
CA LEU A 198 0.71 -0.65 -8.98
C LEU A 198 0.82 0.39 -7.87
N GLN A 199 1.71 1.38 -8.02
CA GLN A 199 1.84 2.48 -7.08
C GLN A 199 0.54 3.27 -6.93
N VAL A 200 -0.09 3.68 -8.04
CA VAL A 200 -1.38 4.39 -8.00
C VAL A 200 -2.46 3.54 -7.33
N LEU A 201 -2.57 2.25 -7.69
CA LEU A 201 -3.53 1.33 -7.07
C LEU A 201 -3.31 1.20 -5.56
N ILE A 202 -2.07 1.02 -5.13
CA ILE A 202 -1.69 0.93 -3.71
C ILE A 202 -2.06 2.23 -2.98
N GLN A 203 -1.68 3.39 -3.52
CA GLN A 203 -1.97 4.68 -2.86
C GLN A 203 -3.47 4.96 -2.79
N SER A 204 -4.22 4.60 -3.84
CA SER A 204 -5.67 4.80 -3.88
C SER A 204 -6.44 3.98 -2.84
N CYS A 205 -5.84 2.89 -2.32
CA CYS A 205 -6.42 2.11 -1.23
C CYS A 205 -6.41 2.85 0.11
N TYR A 206 -5.54 3.85 0.28
CA TYR A 206 -5.49 4.67 1.50
C TYR A 206 -6.49 5.83 1.47
N SER A 207 -7.00 6.20 0.30
CA SER A 207 -7.97 7.30 0.13
C SER A 207 -9.37 6.95 0.64
N THR A 208 -9.96 5.84 0.17
CA THR A 208 -11.28 5.40 0.65
C THR A 208 -11.35 3.87 0.74
N PRO A 209 -12.02 3.30 1.75
CA PRO A 209 -12.24 1.85 1.83
C PRO A 209 -12.97 1.28 0.61
N GLN A 210 -13.82 2.10 -0.04
CA GLN A 210 -14.61 1.70 -1.20
C GLN A 210 -13.74 1.46 -2.44
N THR A 211 -12.62 2.18 -2.58
CA THR A 211 -11.66 1.99 -3.67
C THR A 211 -11.11 0.56 -3.69
N LEU A 212 -10.82 -0.04 -2.53
CA LEU A 212 -10.29 -1.39 -2.48
C LEU A 212 -11.28 -2.42 -3.04
N LEU A 213 -12.57 -2.26 -2.75
CA LEU A 213 -13.62 -3.14 -3.30
C LEU A 213 -13.72 -3.00 -4.83
N LEU A 214 -13.59 -1.77 -5.35
CA LEU A 214 -13.53 -1.53 -6.79
C LEU A 214 -12.32 -2.23 -7.41
N ILE A 215 -11.14 -2.17 -6.76
CA ILE A 215 -9.93 -2.83 -7.24
C ILE A 215 -10.08 -4.35 -7.25
N GLN A 216 -10.62 -4.95 -6.19
CA GLN A 216 -10.88 -6.39 -6.16
C GLN A 216 -11.83 -6.81 -7.28
N SER A 217 -12.93 -6.08 -7.47
CA SER A 217 -13.89 -6.31 -8.57
C SER A 217 -13.23 -6.13 -9.94
N GLY A 218 -12.40 -5.09 -10.10
CA GLY A 218 -11.67 -4.80 -11.32
C GLY A 218 -10.66 -5.90 -11.69
N ILE A 219 -9.95 -6.47 -10.70
CA ILE A 219 -9.05 -7.61 -10.92
C ILE A 219 -9.81 -8.84 -11.42
N ILE A 220 -10.95 -9.15 -10.81
CA ILE A 220 -11.78 -10.30 -11.20
C ILE A 220 -12.34 -10.08 -12.62
N THR A 221 -12.97 -8.94 -12.86
CA THR A 221 -13.56 -8.58 -14.16
C THR A 221 -12.52 -8.59 -15.27
N HIS A 222 -11.32 -8.03 -15.01
CA HIS A 222 -10.24 -8.03 -16.00
C HIS A 222 -9.69 -9.44 -16.28
N ALA A 223 -9.63 -10.30 -15.26
CA ALA A 223 -9.24 -11.69 -15.44
C ALA A 223 -10.27 -12.46 -16.29
N GLU A 224 -11.56 -12.22 -16.08
CA GLU A 224 -12.64 -12.78 -16.92
C GLU A 224 -12.52 -12.32 -18.38
N ILE A 225 -12.29 -11.03 -18.62
CA ILE A 225 -12.08 -10.47 -19.98
C ILE A 225 -10.86 -11.11 -20.66
N LYS A 226 -9.83 -11.47 -19.89
CA LYS A 226 -8.60 -12.10 -20.38
C LYS A 226 -8.65 -13.64 -20.38
N GLU A 227 -9.81 -14.23 -20.06
CA GLU A 227 -10.01 -15.68 -19.99
C GLU A 227 -8.95 -16.40 -19.14
N ARG A 228 -8.61 -15.82 -17.99
CA ARG A 228 -7.60 -16.37 -17.06
C ARG A 228 -8.08 -16.34 -15.61
N GLU A 229 -7.41 -17.13 -14.77
CA GLU A 229 -7.68 -17.12 -13.34
C GLU A 229 -7.33 -15.77 -12.70
N PRO A 230 -8.18 -15.22 -11.79
CA PRO A 230 -7.88 -14.01 -11.05
C PRO A 230 -6.52 -14.07 -10.35
N TYR A 231 -5.81 -12.94 -10.31
CA TYR A 231 -4.46 -12.79 -9.74
C TYR A 231 -3.31 -13.48 -10.49
N SER A 232 -3.55 -14.20 -11.60
CA SER A 232 -2.48 -14.88 -12.35
C SER A 232 -1.37 -13.93 -12.83
N ASN A 233 -1.73 -12.73 -13.28
CA ASN A 233 -0.78 -11.68 -13.66
C ASN A 233 0.06 -11.17 -12.49
N PHE A 234 -0.54 -11.04 -11.30
CA PHE A 234 0.22 -10.68 -10.11
C PHE A 234 1.24 -11.76 -9.78
N LEU A 235 0.90 -13.05 -9.90
CA LEU A 235 1.86 -14.13 -9.66
C LEU A 235 3.00 -14.14 -10.68
N HIS A 236 2.72 -13.85 -11.94
CA HIS A 236 3.77 -13.67 -12.94
C HIS A 236 4.75 -12.56 -12.55
N HIS A 237 4.24 -11.43 -12.03
CA HIS A 237 5.07 -10.32 -11.56
C HIS A 237 5.86 -10.63 -10.29
N LEU A 238 5.35 -11.49 -9.40
CA LEU A 238 6.13 -12.00 -8.26
C LEU A 238 7.34 -12.84 -8.69
N GLU A 239 7.37 -13.32 -9.94
CA GLU A 239 8.51 -14.07 -10.50
C GLU A 239 9.46 -13.19 -11.33
N SER A 240 9.19 -11.88 -11.40
CA SER A 240 10.03 -10.91 -12.11
C SER A 240 11.45 -10.86 -11.55
N GLN A 241 12.40 -10.49 -12.41
CA GLN A 241 13.77 -10.16 -11.98
C GLN A 241 13.87 -8.76 -11.37
N ASP A 242 12.87 -7.90 -11.64
CA ASP A 242 12.80 -6.55 -11.11
C ASP A 242 12.27 -6.57 -9.67
N GLU A 243 13.12 -6.19 -8.72
CA GLU A 243 12.82 -6.25 -7.29
C GLU A 243 11.68 -5.30 -6.88
N ASP A 244 11.56 -4.13 -7.52
CA ASP A 244 10.49 -3.16 -7.22
C ASP A 244 9.13 -3.70 -7.66
N ILE A 245 9.07 -4.36 -8.83
CA ILE A 245 7.85 -5.02 -9.31
C ILE A 245 7.40 -6.09 -8.31
N CYS A 246 8.32 -6.94 -7.86
CA CYS A 246 8.03 -7.99 -6.88
C CYS A 246 7.51 -7.39 -5.56
N LEU A 247 8.16 -6.33 -5.07
CA LEU A 247 7.78 -5.64 -3.83
C LEU A 247 6.39 -5.00 -3.94
N LEU A 248 6.14 -4.22 -4.99
CA LEU A 248 4.86 -3.53 -5.22
C LEU A 248 3.72 -4.54 -5.41
N THR A 249 3.96 -5.60 -6.18
CA THR A 249 2.99 -6.67 -6.40
C THR A 249 2.63 -7.36 -5.08
N LEU A 250 3.63 -7.70 -4.26
CA LEU A 250 3.39 -8.34 -2.97
C LEU A 250 2.67 -7.40 -2.00
N ARG A 251 3.03 -6.12 -1.97
CA ARG A 251 2.33 -5.09 -1.18
C ARG A 251 0.86 -4.99 -1.57
N MET A 252 0.55 -4.98 -2.87
CA MET A 252 -0.83 -4.93 -3.34
C MET A 252 -1.63 -6.16 -2.88
N LEU A 253 -1.05 -7.36 -2.99
CA LEU A 253 -1.69 -8.58 -2.49
C LEU A 253 -1.88 -8.56 -0.96
N ASN A 254 -0.89 -8.05 -0.22
CA ASN A 254 -0.99 -7.88 1.23
C ASN A 254 -2.11 -6.92 1.61
N ILE A 255 -2.29 -5.80 0.92
CA ILE A 255 -3.38 -4.85 1.17
C ILE A 255 -4.74 -5.51 0.94
N ILE A 256 -4.88 -6.27 -0.16
CA ILE A 256 -6.11 -7.02 -0.47
C ILE A 256 -6.43 -8.03 0.64
N LEU A 257 -5.44 -8.80 1.09
CA LEU A 257 -5.61 -9.83 2.11
C LEU A 257 -5.84 -9.26 3.52
N ALA A 258 -5.17 -8.15 3.85
CA ALA A 258 -5.26 -7.51 5.17
C ALA A 258 -6.65 -6.94 5.45
N ASN A 259 -7.31 -6.42 4.42
CA ASN A 259 -8.62 -5.78 4.51
C ASN A 259 -9.79 -6.70 4.17
N ALA A 260 -9.53 -7.92 3.68
CA ALA A 260 -10.57 -8.91 3.44
C ALA A 260 -11.17 -9.43 4.76
N ASP A 261 -12.47 -9.71 4.75
CA ASP A 261 -13.12 -10.48 5.81
C ASP A 261 -12.55 -11.91 5.88
N GLN A 262 -12.86 -12.63 6.97
CA GLN A 262 -12.33 -13.98 7.21
C GLN A 262 -12.60 -14.93 6.03
N GLN A 263 -13.81 -14.95 5.49
CA GLN A 263 -14.20 -15.90 4.46
C GLN A 263 -13.51 -15.57 3.13
N SER A 264 -13.52 -14.29 2.75
CA SER A 264 -12.84 -13.82 1.53
C SER A 264 -11.33 -14.02 1.61
N ARG A 265 -10.70 -13.75 2.76
CA ARG A 265 -9.26 -13.96 2.95
C ARG A 265 -8.88 -15.43 2.76
N THR A 266 -9.63 -16.35 3.35
CA THR A 266 -9.41 -17.80 3.20
C THR A 266 -9.56 -18.24 1.74
N ARG A 267 -10.62 -17.78 1.06
CA ARG A 267 -10.85 -18.10 -0.36
C ARG A 267 -9.72 -17.60 -1.26
N THR A 268 -9.35 -16.33 -1.12
CA THR A 268 -8.26 -15.73 -1.89
C THR A 268 -6.93 -16.43 -1.60
N PHE A 269 -6.69 -16.80 -0.34
CA PHE A 269 -5.47 -17.52 0.03
C PHE A 269 -5.38 -18.90 -0.64
N LEU A 270 -6.45 -19.69 -0.55
CA LEU A 270 -6.53 -21.00 -1.20
C LEU A 270 -6.40 -20.90 -2.72
N HIS A 271 -6.99 -19.86 -3.31
CA HIS A 271 -6.87 -19.59 -4.74
C HIS A 271 -5.43 -19.27 -5.15
N LEU A 272 -4.77 -18.33 -4.48
CA LEU A 272 -3.36 -17.99 -4.71
C LEU A 272 -2.45 -19.23 -4.51
N HIS A 273 -2.76 -20.07 -3.52
CA HIS A 273 -2.03 -21.31 -3.31
C HIS A 273 -2.13 -22.27 -4.50
N LYS A 274 -3.34 -22.49 -5.02
CA LYS A 274 -3.58 -23.33 -6.21
C LYS A 274 -2.84 -22.84 -7.44
N LEU A 275 -2.69 -21.52 -7.58
CA LEU A 275 -1.94 -20.91 -8.67
C LEU A 275 -0.40 -20.93 -8.48
N GLY A 276 0.11 -21.47 -7.36
CA GLY A 276 1.54 -21.63 -7.13
C GLY A 276 2.21 -20.50 -6.33
N ALA A 277 1.45 -19.61 -5.67
CA ALA A 277 2.01 -18.48 -4.91
C ALA A 277 3.06 -18.90 -3.86
N ASN A 278 2.91 -20.07 -3.23
CA ASN A 278 3.88 -20.54 -2.23
C ASN A 278 5.28 -20.79 -2.83
N TYR A 279 5.35 -21.24 -4.08
CA TYR A 279 6.61 -21.42 -4.78
C TYR A 279 7.26 -20.07 -5.10
N ALA A 280 6.50 -19.14 -5.68
CA ALA A 280 6.96 -17.78 -5.98
C ALA A 280 7.47 -17.05 -4.72
N LEU A 281 6.70 -17.08 -3.63
CA LEU A 281 7.08 -16.44 -2.36
C LEU A 281 8.35 -17.05 -1.75
N ARG A 282 8.55 -18.37 -1.86
CA ARG A 282 9.77 -19.03 -1.38
C ARG A 282 10.99 -18.59 -2.21
N LYS A 283 10.85 -18.53 -3.53
CA LYS A 283 11.91 -18.05 -4.42
C LYS A 283 12.27 -16.60 -4.13
N LEU A 284 11.27 -15.74 -3.91
CA LEU A 284 11.45 -14.34 -3.52
C LEU A 284 12.21 -14.19 -2.20
N ALA A 285 11.83 -14.97 -1.18
CA ALA A 285 12.49 -14.93 0.13
C ALA A 285 14.00 -15.23 0.06
N LEU A 286 14.42 -16.06 -0.89
CA LEU A 286 15.82 -16.43 -1.10
C LEU A 286 16.59 -15.42 -1.97
N SER A 287 15.89 -14.69 -2.84
CA SER A 287 16.50 -13.90 -3.91
C SER A 287 16.51 -12.39 -3.64
N HIS A 288 15.58 -11.87 -2.82
CA HIS A 288 15.35 -10.43 -2.66
C HIS A 288 15.16 -10.03 -1.19
N PRO A 289 16.23 -9.59 -0.50
CA PRO A 289 16.15 -9.21 0.92
C PRO A 289 15.20 -8.05 1.21
N GLN A 290 15.00 -7.11 0.28
CA GLN A 290 14.14 -5.94 0.52
C GLN A 290 12.64 -6.30 0.57
N VAL A 291 12.27 -7.47 0.02
CA VAL A 291 10.90 -7.98 0.02
C VAL A 291 10.56 -8.67 1.35
N LEU A 292 11.55 -8.97 2.19
CA LEU A 292 11.35 -9.68 3.47
C LEU A 292 10.32 -9.04 4.41
N PRO A 293 10.26 -7.71 4.61
CA PRO A 293 9.22 -7.10 5.43
C PRO A 293 7.81 -7.37 4.91
N GLU A 294 7.60 -7.29 3.60
CA GLU A 294 6.30 -7.61 2.98
C GLU A 294 6.00 -9.11 3.06
N LEU A 295 7.01 -9.98 2.92
CA LEU A 295 6.85 -11.43 3.10
C LEU A 295 6.47 -11.80 4.54
N HIS A 296 7.05 -11.12 5.54
CA HIS A 296 6.65 -11.30 6.94
C HIS A 296 5.18 -10.90 7.13
N LEU A 297 4.72 -9.81 6.50
CA LEU A 297 3.31 -9.45 6.52
C LEU A 297 2.44 -10.52 5.85
N THR A 298 2.84 -11.03 4.68
CA THR A 298 2.13 -12.14 4.01
C THR A 298 2.06 -13.36 4.92
N GLN A 299 3.15 -13.73 5.58
CA GLN A 299 3.19 -14.86 6.51
C GLN A 299 2.25 -14.64 7.69
N ARG A 300 2.21 -13.44 8.28
CA ARG A 300 1.26 -13.09 9.35
C ARG A 300 -0.20 -13.18 8.88
N LEU A 301 -0.50 -12.71 7.67
CA LEU A 301 -1.84 -12.78 7.09
C LEU A 301 -2.26 -14.24 6.81
N LYS A 302 -1.32 -15.10 6.41
CA LYS A 302 -1.54 -16.56 6.32
C LYS A 302 -1.85 -17.16 7.69
N LEU A 303 -1.05 -16.85 8.70
CA LEU A 303 -1.25 -17.36 10.06
C LEU A 303 -2.57 -16.87 10.67
N LYS A 304 -3.01 -15.65 10.32
CA LYS A 304 -4.30 -15.10 10.74
C LYS A 304 -5.50 -15.92 10.22
N VAL A 305 -5.38 -16.59 9.07
CA VAL A 305 -6.45 -17.51 8.59
C VAL A 305 -6.67 -18.64 9.59
N TYR A 306 -5.58 -19.25 10.09
CA TYR A 306 -5.65 -20.30 11.10
C TYR A 306 -6.09 -19.76 12.46
N GLU A 307 -5.69 -18.53 12.81
CA GLU A 307 -6.19 -17.83 14.00
C GLU A 307 -7.71 -17.69 13.98
N ASP A 308 -8.25 -17.17 12.88
CA ASP A 308 -9.67 -16.92 12.71
C ASP A 308 -10.44 -18.26 12.71
N GLU A 309 -9.89 -19.31 12.09
CA GLU A 309 -10.44 -20.66 12.12
C GLU A 309 -10.44 -21.28 13.53
N SER A 310 -9.39 -21.08 14.33
CA SER A 310 -9.32 -21.62 15.69
C SER A 310 -10.37 -21.03 16.64
N LYS A 311 -10.88 -19.83 16.32
CA LYS A 311 -11.93 -19.14 17.08
C LYS A 311 -13.33 -19.61 16.69
N VAL A 312 -13.48 -20.34 15.59
CA VAL A 312 -14.77 -20.94 15.21
C VAL A 312 -14.97 -22.20 16.05
N SER A 313 -15.86 -22.11 17.03
CA SER A 313 -16.26 -23.25 17.86
C SER A 313 -16.84 -24.38 16.99
N TYR A 314 -16.50 -25.62 17.34
CA TYR A 314 -17.19 -26.78 16.78
C TYR A 314 -18.67 -26.73 17.13
N ASP A 315 -19.54 -26.95 16.15
CA ASP A 315 -20.99 -26.88 16.27
C ASP A 315 -21.60 -28.19 15.78
N LYS A 316 -22.30 -28.88 16.68
CA LYS A 316 -22.96 -30.18 16.42
C LYS A 316 -24.17 -30.05 15.50
N THR A 317 -24.73 -28.86 15.37
CA THR A 317 -25.87 -28.57 14.49
C THR A 317 -25.42 -28.16 13.10
N ASN A 318 -24.13 -27.86 12.93
CA ASN A 318 -23.54 -27.54 11.64
C ASN A 318 -23.18 -28.83 10.88
N GLU A 319 -23.87 -29.07 9.77
CA GLU A 319 -23.69 -30.27 8.95
C GLU A 319 -22.25 -30.44 8.43
N GLU A 320 -21.57 -29.34 8.08
CA GLU A 320 -20.20 -29.42 7.55
C GLU A 320 -19.19 -29.83 8.64
N HIS A 321 -19.36 -29.33 9.86
CA HIS A 321 -18.54 -29.73 11.01
C HIS A 321 -18.70 -31.22 11.31
N GLU A 322 -19.94 -31.70 11.35
CA GLU A 322 -20.24 -33.11 11.58
C GLU A 322 -19.75 -33.99 10.42
N LYS A 323 -19.88 -33.55 9.15
CA LYS A 323 -19.31 -34.25 7.99
C LYS A 323 -17.80 -34.42 8.11
N CYS A 324 -17.06 -33.37 8.48
CA CYS A 324 -15.62 -33.44 8.70
C CYS A 324 -15.25 -34.45 9.81
N LEU A 325 -16.00 -34.47 10.91
CA LEU A 325 -15.77 -35.40 12.01
C LEU A 325 -16.10 -36.85 11.62
N MET A 326 -17.19 -37.08 10.87
CA MET A 326 -17.52 -38.41 10.36
C MET A 326 -16.50 -38.90 9.33
N LEU A 327 -16.02 -37.99 8.47
CA LEU A 327 -14.96 -38.29 7.52
C LEU A 327 -13.68 -38.72 8.24
N LEU A 328 -13.28 -38.00 9.29
CA LEU A 328 -12.14 -38.38 10.13
C LEU A 328 -12.27 -39.82 10.65
N TRP A 329 -13.43 -40.19 11.20
CA TRP A 329 -13.67 -41.56 11.66
C TRP A 329 -13.51 -42.57 10.53
N SER A 330 -14.18 -42.34 9.40
CA SER A 330 -14.18 -43.26 8.25
C SER A 330 -12.79 -43.47 7.65
N LEU A 331 -11.94 -42.42 7.68
CA LEU A 331 -10.56 -42.50 7.20
C LEU A 331 -9.71 -43.34 8.14
N VAL A 332 -9.87 -43.20 9.45
CA VAL A 332 -9.02 -43.92 10.40
C VAL A 332 -9.51 -45.35 10.63
N PHE A 333 -10.82 -45.59 10.71
CA PHE A 333 -11.41 -46.90 10.95
C PHE A 333 -12.42 -47.31 9.87
N PRO A 334 -11.97 -47.57 8.62
CA PRO A 334 -12.88 -47.82 7.48
C PRO A 334 -13.75 -49.08 7.66
N ASN A 335 -13.30 -50.04 8.47
CA ASN A 335 -13.99 -51.31 8.70
C ASN A 335 -14.75 -51.34 10.03
N VAL A 336 -14.79 -50.23 10.78
CA VAL A 336 -15.49 -50.15 12.07
C VAL A 336 -16.58 -49.09 11.94
N LYS A 337 -17.83 -49.53 11.92
CA LYS A 337 -18.97 -48.61 11.90
C LYS A 337 -19.06 -47.88 13.24
N LEU A 338 -19.15 -46.55 13.19
CA LEU A 338 -19.52 -45.75 14.36
C LEU A 338 -21.00 -46.01 14.68
N GLU A 339 -21.29 -46.49 15.88
CA GLU A 339 -22.64 -46.87 16.32
C GLU A 339 -23.53 -45.63 16.49
N THR A 340 -23.01 -44.62 17.18
CA THR A 340 -23.67 -43.36 17.46
C THR A 340 -22.65 -42.22 17.48
N ARG A 341 -23.11 -41.00 17.19
CA ARG A 341 -22.26 -39.79 17.22
C ARG A 341 -21.60 -39.57 18.58
N VAL A 342 -22.29 -39.88 19.67
CA VAL A 342 -21.73 -39.88 21.03
C VAL A 342 -21.55 -41.33 21.44
N SER A 343 -20.31 -41.81 21.57
CA SER A 343 -19.96 -43.21 21.79
C SER A 343 -18.56 -43.35 22.41
N GLU A 344 -18.35 -44.41 23.19
CA GLU A 344 -17.03 -44.80 23.72
C GLU A 344 -16.00 -45.10 22.61
N GLN A 345 -16.47 -45.40 21.39
CA GLN A 345 -15.63 -45.65 20.22
C GLN A 345 -14.65 -44.51 19.91
N TRP A 346 -14.98 -43.26 20.24
CA TRP A 346 -14.08 -42.12 20.03
C TRP A 346 -12.77 -42.20 20.82
N LYS A 347 -12.75 -42.93 21.94
CA LYS A 347 -11.52 -43.18 22.71
C LYS A 347 -10.54 -44.06 21.93
N LEU A 348 -10.99 -44.85 20.96
CA LEU A 348 -10.11 -45.61 20.05
C LEU A 348 -9.24 -44.67 19.20
N LEU A 349 -9.78 -43.50 18.84
CA LEU A 349 -9.03 -42.45 18.14
C LEU A 349 -8.18 -41.61 19.10
N GLY A 350 -8.45 -41.70 20.41
CA GLY A 350 -7.73 -40.95 21.45
C GLY A 350 -8.36 -39.61 21.77
N PHE A 351 -9.69 -39.49 21.68
CA PHE A 351 -10.44 -38.39 22.32
C PHE A 351 -10.63 -38.68 23.82
N GLN A 352 -10.74 -37.63 24.65
CA GLN A 352 -10.87 -37.80 26.11
C GLN A 352 -12.23 -38.39 26.52
N GLY A 353 -13.29 -37.99 25.82
CA GLY A 353 -14.67 -38.36 26.14
C GLY A 353 -15.35 -39.18 25.05
N THR A 354 -16.62 -39.49 25.29
CA THR A 354 -17.52 -40.10 24.29
C THR A 354 -17.99 -39.11 23.23
N ASP A 355 -17.69 -37.82 23.42
CA ASP A 355 -18.03 -36.76 22.48
C ASP A 355 -16.80 -35.88 22.16
N PRO A 356 -16.22 -36.06 20.95
CA PRO A 356 -15.10 -35.25 20.44
C PRO A 356 -15.32 -33.74 20.49
N ALA A 357 -16.57 -33.27 20.47
CA ALA A 357 -16.86 -31.83 20.51
C ALA A 357 -16.24 -31.15 21.74
N THR A 358 -16.09 -31.88 22.84
CA THR A 358 -15.52 -31.34 24.10
C THR A 358 -14.01 -31.12 24.03
N ASP A 359 -13.28 -31.85 23.19
CA ASP A 359 -11.84 -31.74 23.00
C ASP A 359 -11.46 -30.52 22.13
N PHE A 360 -12.36 -30.06 21.25
CA PHE A 360 -12.10 -28.94 20.34
C PHE A 360 -12.25 -27.55 20.96
N ARG A 361 -12.57 -27.43 22.27
CA ARG A 361 -12.80 -26.12 22.93
C ARG A 361 -11.63 -25.14 22.79
N GLY A 362 -10.39 -25.63 22.80
CA GLY A 362 -9.19 -24.78 22.75
C GLY A 362 -8.74 -24.37 21.34
N MET A 363 -9.09 -25.16 20.31
CA MET A 363 -8.61 -24.98 18.94
C MET A 363 -9.73 -24.88 17.90
N GLY A 364 -11.00 -24.91 18.34
CA GLY A 364 -12.16 -24.84 17.47
C GLY A 364 -12.14 -25.85 16.34
N ILE A 365 -12.67 -25.45 15.19
CA ILE A 365 -12.67 -26.27 13.97
C ILE A 365 -11.26 -26.45 13.40
N CYS A 366 -10.31 -25.55 13.67
CA CYS A 366 -8.92 -25.70 13.25
C CYS A 366 -8.29 -26.98 13.83
N GLY A 367 -8.62 -27.32 15.09
CA GLY A 367 -8.18 -28.58 15.70
C GLY A 367 -8.70 -29.82 14.97
N LEU A 368 -9.96 -29.82 14.54
CA LEU A 368 -10.53 -30.90 13.74
C LEU A 368 -9.87 -30.96 12.35
N ASN A 369 -9.70 -29.82 11.68
CA ASN A 369 -9.14 -29.77 10.34
C ASN A 369 -7.68 -30.23 10.28
N ASN A 370 -6.86 -29.89 11.29
CA ASN A 370 -5.50 -30.41 11.40
C ASN A 370 -5.47 -31.94 11.61
N LEU A 371 -6.36 -32.46 12.45
CA LEU A 371 -6.45 -33.91 12.69
C LEU A 371 -6.97 -34.65 11.45
N LEU A 372 -7.94 -34.07 10.75
CA LEU A 372 -8.45 -34.59 9.48
C LEU A 372 -7.37 -34.57 8.40
N TYR A 373 -6.58 -33.50 8.30
CA TYR A 373 -5.43 -33.44 7.41
C TYR A 373 -4.43 -34.56 7.72
N PHE A 374 -4.12 -34.80 9.00
CA PHE A 374 -3.26 -35.91 9.40
C PHE A 374 -3.84 -37.27 8.98
N ALA A 375 -5.15 -37.47 9.14
CA ALA A 375 -5.84 -38.67 8.70
C ALA A 375 -5.88 -38.85 7.18
N GLN A 376 -5.92 -37.77 6.40
CA GLN A 376 -5.97 -37.82 4.92
C GLN A 376 -4.59 -38.07 4.30
N HIS A 377 -3.55 -37.44 4.85
CA HIS A 377 -2.22 -37.44 4.25
C HIS A 377 -1.25 -38.44 4.89
N HIS A 378 -1.52 -38.86 6.13
CA HIS A 378 -0.66 -39.78 6.88
C HIS A 378 -1.50 -40.83 7.63
N THR A 379 -2.53 -41.36 6.97
CA THR A 379 -3.53 -42.29 7.53
C THR A 379 -2.90 -43.46 8.28
N GLU A 380 -1.93 -44.14 7.67
CA GLU A 380 -1.29 -45.32 8.25
C GLU A 380 -0.51 -44.99 9.53
N LEU A 381 0.11 -43.81 9.59
CA LEU A 381 0.83 -43.36 10.77
C LEU A 381 -0.13 -43.05 11.92
N LEU A 382 -1.23 -42.35 11.62
CA LEU A 382 -2.28 -42.06 12.61
C LEU A 382 -2.89 -43.37 13.14
N ARG A 383 -3.26 -44.31 12.26
CA ARG A 383 -3.77 -45.63 12.64
C ARG A 383 -2.80 -46.39 13.53
N LYS A 384 -1.51 -46.40 13.18
CA LYS A 384 -0.47 -47.02 13.99
C LYS A 384 -0.46 -46.45 15.41
N TYR A 385 -0.47 -45.11 15.55
CA TYR A 385 -0.54 -44.48 16.88
C TYR A 385 -1.82 -44.84 17.64
N CYS A 386 -2.97 -44.89 16.95
CA CYS A 386 -4.23 -45.30 17.57
C CYS A 386 -4.25 -46.77 18.03
N ILE A 387 -3.51 -47.66 17.37
CA ILE A 387 -3.37 -49.06 17.79
C ILE A 387 -2.39 -49.15 18.97
N GLU A 388 -1.24 -48.48 18.87
CA GLU A 388 -0.21 -48.48 19.92
C GLU A 388 -0.74 -47.91 21.24
N GLN A 389 -1.60 -46.88 21.20
CA GLN A 389 -2.19 -46.32 22.42
C GLN A 389 -3.06 -47.34 23.16
N GLN A 390 -3.84 -48.15 22.42
CA GLN A 390 -4.74 -49.15 23.02
C GLN A 390 -3.97 -50.26 23.73
N GLY A 391 -2.79 -50.62 23.21
CA GLY A 391 -1.96 -51.68 23.76
C GLY A 391 -1.23 -51.34 25.06
N ARG A 392 -1.18 -50.06 25.48
CA ARG A 392 -0.41 -49.63 26.67
C ARG A 392 -1.23 -49.00 27.80
N GLY A 393 -2.57 -49.08 27.73
CA GLY A 393 -3.45 -48.61 28.80
C GLY A 393 -3.44 -47.08 29.00
N SER A 394 -3.75 -46.63 30.22
CA SER A 394 -3.91 -45.19 30.56
C SER A 394 -2.61 -44.39 30.65
N ASP A 395 -1.46 -45.03 30.49
CA ASP A 395 -0.14 -44.40 30.66
C ASP A 395 0.30 -43.58 29.44
N LEU A 396 -0.42 -43.71 28.32
CA LEU A 396 -0.14 -42.95 27.10
C LEU A 396 -1.05 -41.75 26.94
N TYR A 397 -0.47 -40.69 26.38
CA TYR A 397 -1.22 -39.51 26.03
C TYR A 397 -2.15 -39.78 24.84
N PRO A 398 -3.47 -39.56 24.94
CA PRO A 398 -4.42 -39.91 23.89
C PRO A 398 -4.09 -39.21 22.57
N VAL A 399 -4.12 -39.96 21.46
CA VAL A 399 -3.59 -39.50 20.15
C VAL A 399 -4.29 -38.23 19.63
N SER A 400 -5.62 -38.21 19.56
CA SER A 400 -6.35 -37.00 19.13
C SER A 400 -6.12 -35.81 20.06
N THR A 401 -6.18 -36.03 21.38
CA THR A 401 -5.90 -34.99 22.37
C THR A 401 -4.49 -34.43 22.22
N ALA A 402 -3.49 -35.29 21.98
CA ALA A 402 -2.12 -34.89 21.71
C ALA A 402 -2.01 -34.03 20.44
N ALA A 403 -2.64 -34.45 19.34
CA ALA A 403 -2.63 -33.72 18.07
C ALA A 403 -3.27 -32.32 18.20
N ILE A 404 -4.38 -32.20 18.94
CA ILE A 404 -5.04 -30.91 19.21
C ILE A 404 -4.13 -30.01 20.05
N ASN A 405 -3.50 -30.55 21.10
CA ASN A 405 -2.57 -29.78 21.93
C ASN A 405 -1.29 -29.38 21.19
N ILE A 406 -0.79 -30.22 20.28
CA ILE A 406 0.32 -29.85 19.39
C ILE A 406 -0.10 -28.70 18.49
N SER A 407 -1.32 -28.71 17.95
CA SER A 407 -1.84 -27.57 17.17
C SER A 407 -1.85 -26.29 18.00
N GLN A 408 -2.28 -26.35 19.26
CA GLN A 408 -2.24 -25.22 20.18
C GLN A 408 -0.82 -24.77 20.50
N LEU A 409 0.12 -25.70 20.69
CA LEU A 409 1.53 -25.41 20.91
C LEU A 409 2.15 -24.69 19.69
N MET A 410 1.81 -25.10 18.47
CA MET A 410 2.26 -24.43 17.26
C MET A 410 1.81 -22.96 17.22
N PHE A 411 0.59 -22.67 17.66
CA PHE A 411 0.11 -21.28 17.77
C PHE A 411 0.94 -20.47 18.78
N GLN A 412 1.37 -21.09 19.87
CA GLN A 412 2.23 -20.44 20.86
C GLN A 412 3.63 -20.15 20.31
N ILE A 413 4.23 -21.12 19.60
CA ILE A 413 5.57 -21.04 19.00
C ILE A 413 5.60 -20.00 17.87
N PHE A 414 4.59 -20.01 17.00
CA PHE A 414 4.48 -19.05 15.89
C PHE A 414 3.86 -17.71 16.30
N GLU A 415 3.53 -17.54 17.58
CA GLU A 415 2.93 -16.31 18.14
C GLU A 415 1.66 -15.86 17.40
N ILE A 416 0.86 -16.83 16.95
CA ILE A 416 -0.39 -16.58 16.23
C ILE A 416 -1.38 -15.89 17.18
N GLY A 417 -1.98 -14.79 16.72
CA GLY A 417 -2.91 -13.97 17.51
C GLY A 417 -2.29 -13.14 18.62
N LYS A 418 -0.95 -13.15 18.78
CA LYS A 418 -0.26 -12.24 19.71
C LYS A 418 -0.02 -10.89 19.04
N VAL A 419 -0.31 -9.81 19.78
CA VAL A 419 0.12 -8.47 19.39
C VAL A 419 1.64 -8.40 19.56
N PRO A 420 2.41 -7.91 18.57
CA PRO A 420 3.85 -7.76 18.71
C PRO A 420 4.18 -6.97 19.97
N LYS A 421 5.07 -7.47 20.82
CA LYS A 421 5.61 -6.69 21.93
C LYS A 421 6.40 -5.51 21.33
N LYS A 422 6.02 -4.28 21.69
CA LYS A 422 6.85 -3.11 21.40
C LYS A 422 8.11 -3.17 22.29
N ASP A 423 9.16 -3.80 21.82
CA ASP A 423 10.46 -3.82 22.52
C ASP A 423 11.54 -3.08 21.70
N GLY A 424 11.91 -1.86 22.12
CA GLY A 424 13.08 -1.09 21.64
C GLY A 424 12.86 0.43 21.46
N PRO A 425 13.80 1.32 21.83
CA PRO A 425 13.51 2.71 22.22
C PRO A 425 13.37 3.68 21.04
N GLY A 426 12.40 4.59 21.14
CA GLY A 426 12.44 5.92 20.55
C GLY A 426 12.12 6.05 19.05
N MET A 427 10.84 6.16 18.72
CA MET A 427 10.39 7.26 17.87
C MET A 427 9.09 7.80 18.44
N GLY A 428 9.16 9.04 18.92
CA GLY A 428 8.04 9.79 19.48
C GLY A 428 7.12 10.38 18.42
N GLY A 429 5.95 10.81 18.90
CA GLY A 429 4.93 11.56 18.18
C GLY A 429 3.70 10.69 17.89
N GLY A 430 2.51 10.94 18.41
CA GLY A 430 2.01 12.02 19.25
C GLY A 430 0.49 11.85 19.34
N SER A 431 -0.04 12.01 20.55
CA SER A 431 -1.40 12.47 20.89
C SER A 431 -2.62 11.79 20.26
N GLY A 432 -3.30 10.98 21.08
CA GLY A 432 -4.76 10.84 21.08
C GLY A 432 -5.25 11.03 22.52
N SER A 433 -5.58 12.26 22.87
CA SER A 433 -6.17 12.65 24.15
C SER A 433 -7.61 12.15 24.24
N SER A 434 -7.89 11.18 25.11
CA SER A 434 -9.24 10.87 25.58
C SER A 434 -9.43 11.44 27.00
N SER A 435 -10.06 12.60 27.08
CA SER A 435 -10.59 13.15 28.32
C SER A 435 -11.78 12.31 28.78
N GLY A 436 -11.60 11.52 29.83
CA GLY A 436 -12.67 10.90 30.58
C GLY A 436 -13.20 11.87 31.63
N SER A 437 -14.37 12.45 31.37
CA SER A 437 -15.18 13.10 32.40
C SER A 437 -15.88 12.03 33.23
N GLY A 438 -15.53 11.95 34.51
CA GLY A 438 -16.33 11.25 35.51
C GLY A 438 -17.66 11.96 35.75
N SER A 439 -18.68 11.20 36.10
CA SER A 439 -19.81 11.68 36.87
C SER A 439 -20.39 10.52 37.67
N SER A 440 -20.21 10.66 38.98
CA SER A 440 -20.94 9.96 40.02
C SER A 440 -22.44 10.23 39.90
N GLY A 441 -23.25 9.23 40.23
CA GLY A 441 -24.70 9.29 40.33
C GLY A 441 -25.24 7.93 40.71
#